data_AF-A0A3L6LYQ2-F1
#
_entry.id   AF-A0A3L6LYQ2-F1
#
_cell.length_a   1.000
_cell.length_b   1.000
_cell.length_c   1.000
_cell.angle_alpha   90.00
_cell.angle_beta   90.00
_cell.angle_gamma   90.00
#
_symmetry.space_group_name_H-M   'P 1'
#
loop_
_entity.id
_entity.type
_entity.pdbx_description
1 polymer ?
#
loop_
_entity_poly.entity_id
_entity_poly.type
_entity_poly.pdbx_seq_one_letter_code
_entity_poly.pdbx_strand_id
1 'polypeptide(L)'
;MSELKRHVGQKVALATAVFCAALTLPAFGLFVWLCRERGLADTWVPSALASVAFLGACTVVLYVMSRPQPPLPEVAVVEHRDR
;
A
#
# COMPACT_ATOMS: atom_id res chain seq x y z
N MET A 1 1.47 -28.65 -2.46
CA MET A 1 1.27 -27.20 -2.67
C MET A 1 0.59 -26.66 -1.43
N SER A 2 1.39 -26.22 -0.45
CA SER A 2 0.91 -25.75 0.84
C SER A 2 0.14 -24.45 0.65
N GLU A 3 -1.16 -24.47 0.93
CA GLU A 3 -2.01 -23.29 0.93
C GLU A 3 -1.43 -22.25 1.90
N LEU A 4 -0.76 -21.22 1.39
CA LEU A 4 -0.57 -19.98 2.13
C LEU A 4 -1.96 -19.33 2.28
N LYS A 5 -2.69 -19.77 3.31
CA LYS A 5 -4.01 -19.25 3.67
C LYS A 5 -3.86 -17.81 4.13
N ARG A 6 -3.90 -16.91 3.16
CA ARG A 6 -3.89 -15.46 3.35
C ARG A 6 -4.94 -15.07 4.38
N HIS A 7 -4.51 -14.60 5.56
CA HIS A 7 -5.41 -14.18 6.64
C HIS A 7 -6.38 -13.11 6.14
N VAL A 8 -7.58 -13.03 6.72
CA VAL A 8 -8.62 -12.07 6.30
C VAL A 8 -8.08 -10.63 6.31
N GLY A 9 -7.32 -10.25 7.35
CA GLY A 9 -6.66 -8.94 7.43
C GLY A 9 -5.66 -8.67 6.28
N GLN A 10 -4.95 -9.70 5.82
CA GLN A 10 -3.99 -9.60 4.71
C GLN A 10 -4.68 -9.49 3.34
N LYS A 11 -5.91 -9.99 3.22
CA LYS A 11 -6.75 -9.77 2.02
C LYS A 11 -7.29 -8.34 1.99
N VAL A 12 -7.78 -7.85 3.13
CA VAL A 12 -8.27 -6.47 3.26
C VAL A 12 -7.15 -5.46 2.99
N ALA A 13 -5.96 -5.66 3.57
CA ALA A 13 -4.81 -4.79 3.32
C ALA A 13 -4.45 -4.68 1.83
N LEU A 14 -4.53 -5.79 1.06
CA LEU A 14 -4.26 -5.75 -0.37
C LEU A 14 -5.40 -5.14 -1.17
N ALA A 15 -6.65 -5.37 -0.81
CA ALA A 15 -7.77 -4.69 -1.45
C ALA A 15 -7.63 -3.16 -1.30
N THR A 16 -7.28 -2.69 -0.11
CA THR A 16 -7.04 -1.26 0.16
C THR A 16 -5.79 -0.74 -0.56
N ALA A 17 -4.72 -1.55 -0.67
CA ALA A 17 -3.54 -1.17 -1.45
C ALA A 17 -3.89 -0.98 -2.94
N VAL A 18 -4.65 -1.90 -3.53
CA VAL A 18 -5.12 -1.79 -4.92
C VAL A 18 -6.01 -0.56 -5.09
N PHE A 19 -6.89 -0.28 -4.12
CA PHE A 19 -7.73 0.92 -4.15
C PHE A 19 -6.89 2.21 -4.08
N CYS A 20 -5.89 2.29 -3.18
CA CYS A 20 -4.99 3.43 -3.12
C CYS A 20 -4.18 3.59 -4.43
N ALA A 21 -3.73 2.49 -5.03
CA ALA A 21 -3.04 2.52 -6.32
C ALA A 21 -3.94 3.07 -7.44
N ALA A 22 -5.20 2.59 -7.47
CA ALA A 22 -6.19 3.02 -8.44
C ALA A 22 -6.53 4.50 -8.31
N LEU A 23 -6.55 5.06 -7.10
CA LEU A 23 -6.74 6.50 -6.85
C LEU A 23 -5.46 7.32 -7.09
N THR A 24 -4.28 6.73 -6.97
CA THR A 24 -3.00 7.40 -7.24
C THR A 24 -2.87 7.77 -8.73
N LEU A 25 -3.33 6.91 -9.64
CA LEU A 25 -3.29 7.15 -11.10
C LEU A 25 -4.03 8.43 -11.53
N PRO A 26 -5.32 8.65 -11.20
CA PRO A 26 -6.02 9.87 -11.55
C PRO A 26 -5.44 11.09 -10.83
N ALA A 27 -4.98 10.95 -9.57
CA ALA A 27 -4.31 12.05 -8.87
C ALA A 27 -3.01 12.46 -9.56
N PHE A 28 -2.23 11.50 -10.06
CA PHE A 28 -1.01 11.76 -10.84
C PHE A 28 -1.33 12.40 -12.19
N GLY A 29 -2.37 11.93 -12.89
CA GLY A 29 -2.85 12.56 -14.11
C GLY A 29 -3.26 14.03 -13.90
N LEU A 30 -4.02 14.29 -12.82
CA LEU A 30 -4.42 15.64 -12.42
C LEU A 30 -3.20 16.52 -12.11
N PHE A 31 -2.20 16.00 -11.42
CA PHE A 31 -0.95 16.72 -11.13
C PHE A 31 -0.19 17.10 -12.40
N VAL A 32 -0.04 16.16 -13.35
CA VAL A 32 0.64 16.43 -14.63
C VAL A 32 -0.13 17.47 -15.45
N TRP A 33 -1.46 17.38 -15.45
CA TRP A 33 -2.34 18.34 -16.10
C TRP A 33 -2.20 19.74 -15.48
N LEU A 34 -2.29 19.87 -14.15
CA LEU A 34 -2.08 21.15 -13.46
C LEU A 34 -0.70 21.74 -13.71
N CYS A 35 0.35 20.91 -13.71
CA CYS A 35 1.71 21.37 -14.03
C CYS A 35 1.81 21.92 -15.46
N ARG A 36 1.09 21.34 -16.42
CA ARG A 36 1.05 21.78 -17.82
C ARG A 36 0.27 23.08 -18.00
N GLU A 37 -0.88 23.21 -17.35
CA GLU A 37 -1.78 24.35 -17.55
C GLU A 37 -1.43 25.57 -16.72
N ARG A 38 -1.07 25.38 -15.44
CA ARG A 38 -0.98 26.47 -14.47
C ARG A 38 0.42 26.71 -13.91
N GLY A 39 1.33 25.75 -14.14
CA GLY A 39 2.73 25.85 -13.71
C GLY A 39 2.91 25.72 -12.20
N LEU A 40 4.16 25.53 -11.76
CA LEU A 40 4.54 25.30 -10.35
C LEU A 40 4.19 26.45 -9.39
N ALA A 41 3.84 27.63 -9.91
CA ALA A 41 3.46 28.79 -9.11
C ALA A 41 2.02 28.70 -8.55
N ASP A 42 1.23 27.74 -9.03
CA ASP A 42 -0.15 27.59 -8.61
C ASP A 42 -0.26 26.79 -7.30
N THR A 43 -1.00 27.32 -6.32
CA THR A 43 -1.11 26.77 -4.95
C THR A 43 -1.69 25.34 -4.91
N TRP A 44 -2.40 24.95 -5.97
CA TRP A 44 -3.02 23.63 -6.11
C TRP A 44 -2.01 22.53 -6.51
N VAL A 45 -0.90 22.88 -7.17
CA VAL A 45 0.13 21.94 -7.60
C VAL A 45 0.81 21.22 -6.43
N PRO A 46 1.29 21.91 -5.37
CA PRO A 46 1.90 21.22 -4.23
C PRO A 46 0.89 20.35 -3.46
N SER A 47 -0.38 20.75 -3.40
CA SER A 47 -1.44 19.95 -2.77
C SER A 47 -1.76 18.67 -3.57
N ALA A 48 -1.79 18.78 -4.90
CA ALA A 48 -1.94 17.63 -5.79
C ALA A 48 -0.74 16.67 -5.70
N LEU A 49 0.49 17.22 -5.69
CA LEU A 49 1.71 16.43 -5.48
C LEU A 49 1.69 15.69 -4.14
N ALA A 50 1.31 16.38 -3.05
CA ALA A 50 1.23 15.78 -1.73
C ALA A 50 0.21 14.63 -1.68
N SER A 51 -0.93 14.79 -2.35
CA SER A 51 -1.95 13.75 -2.46
C SER A 51 -1.44 12.50 -3.18
N VAL A 52 -0.71 12.69 -4.30
CA VAL A 52 -0.06 11.60 -5.04
C VAL A 52 0.98 10.90 -4.17
N ALA A 53 1.84 11.66 -3.49
CA ALA A 53 2.88 11.12 -2.64
C ALA A 53 2.30 10.31 -1.48
N PHE A 54 1.23 10.81 -0.84
CA PHE A 54 0.55 10.13 0.25
C PHE A 54 -0.12 8.83 -0.22
N LEU A 55 -0.90 8.87 -1.30
CA LEU A 55 -1.58 7.67 -1.82
C LEU A 55 -0.57 6.62 -2.33
N GLY A 56 0.53 7.07 -2.94
CA GLY A 56 1.63 6.21 -3.35
C GLY A 56 2.29 5.53 -2.14
N ALA A 57 2.65 6.30 -1.11
CA ALA A 57 3.25 5.75 0.11
C ALA A 57 2.29 4.78 0.84
N CYS A 58 1.00 5.13 0.96
CA CYS A 58 -0.01 4.25 1.53
C CYS A 58 -0.11 2.92 0.76
N THR A 59 -0.10 2.97 -0.57
CA THR A 59 -0.10 1.77 -1.42
C THR A 59 1.09 0.87 -1.11
N VAL A 60 2.30 1.45 -1.01
CA VAL A 60 3.54 0.71 -0.75
C VAL A 60 3.49 0.04 0.62
N VAL A 61 3.17 0.78 1.68
CA VAL A 61 3.14 0.23 3.05
C VAL A 61 2.09 -0.87 3.17
N LEU A 62 0.88 -0.65 2.65
CA LEU A 62 -0.18 -1.66 2.68
C LEU A 62 0.17 -2.90 1.87
N TYR A 63 0.82 -2.74 0.71
CA TYR A 63 1.29 -3.86 -0.08
C TYR A 63 2.32 -4.70 0.68
N VAL A 64 3.31 -4.05 1.30
CA VAL A 64 4.35 -4.72 2.12
C VAL A 64 3.72 -5.47 3.29
N MET A 65 2.82 -4.83 4.03
CA MET A 65 2.10 -5.46 5.15
C MET A 65 1.17 -6.60 4.69
N SER A 66 0.71 -6.56 3.43
CA SER A 66 -0.09 -7.63 2.84
C SER A 66 0.74 -8.82 2.35
N ARG A 67 2.06 -8.84 2.51
CA ARG A 67 2.90 -9.99 2.14
C ARG A 67 2.67 -11.14 3.13
N PRO A 68 2.49 -12.39 2.66
CA PRO A 68 2.28 -13.53 3.55
C PRO A 68 3.50 -13.72 4.46
N GLN A 69 3.29 -13.93 5.75
CA GLN A 69 4.37 -14.35 6.63
C GLN A 69 4.81 -15.78 6.26
N PRO A 70 6.12 -16.07 6.28
CA PRO A 70 6.60 -17.44 6.15
C PRO A 70 6.03 -18.28 7.29
N PRO A 71 5.66 -19.55 7.05
CA PRO A 71 5.11 -20.41 8.08
C PRO A 71 6.14 -20.53 9.21
N LEU A 72 5.71 -20.29 10.46
CA LEU A 72 6.58 -20.51 11.61
C LEU A 72 7.00 -21.98 11.68
N PRO A 73 8.28 -22.28 11.91
CA PRO A 73 8.72 -23.65 12.13
C PRO A 73 8.02 -24.20 13.38
N GLU A 74 7.38 -25.37 13.23
CA GLU A 74 6.56 -26.03 14.25
C GLU A 74 7.33 -26.27 15.57
N VAL A 75 8.65 -26.39 15.49
CA VAL A 75 9.57 -26.62 16.60
C VAL A 75 9.58 -25.46 17.61
N ALA A 76 9.40 -24.20 17.16
CA ALA A 76 9.45 -23.03 18.06
C ALA A 76 8.22 -22.87 18.95
N VAL A 77 7.08 -23.46 18.56
CA VAL A 77 5.82 -23.39 19.34
C VAL A 77 5.80 -24.45 20.45
N VAL A 78 6.47 -25.58 20.25
CA VAL A 78 6.56 -26.66 21.25
C VAL A 78 7.52 -26.27 22.38
N GLU A 79 8.67 -25.67 22.07
CA GLU A 79 9.67 -25.30 23.09
C GLU A 79 9.19 -24.21 24.07
N HIS A 80 8.30 -23.30 23.66
CA HIS A 80 7.70 -22.31 24.56
C HIS A 80 6.49 -22.86 25.34
N ARG A 81 5.88 -23.96 24.91
CA ARG A 81 4.73 -24.57 25.62
C ARG A 81 5.17 -25.52 26.76
N ASP A 82 6.39 -26.04 26.68
CA ASP A 82 6.98 -26.94 27.68
C ASP A 82 7.85 -26.21 28.74
N ARG A 83 7.90 -24.88 28.74
CA ARG A 83 8.49 -24.05 29.82
C ARG A 83 7.41 -23.21 30.51
#